data_AF-A0A1R4LUQ8-F1
#
_entry.id   AF-A0A1R4LUQ8-F1
#
_cell.length_a   1.000
_cell.length_b   1.000
_cell.length_c   1.000
_cell.angle_alpha   90.00
_cell.angle_beta   90.00
_cell.angle_gamma   90.00
#
_symmetry.space_group_name_H-M   'P 1'
#
loop_
_entity.id
_entity.type
_entity.pdbx_description
1 polymer ?
#
loop_
_entity_poly.entity_id
_entity_poly.type
_entity_poly.pdbx_seq_one_letter_code
_entity_poly.pdbx_strand_id
1 'polypeptide(L)'
;MAENSVQSPAISQLEALTHPIEQIVYRILKQDPDARADKIWNMMRTEFRQGGARQYDVDGVIESMSADDICWFGKGLETENEMGYEAFRKNTVYKVRKLVKRT
;
A
#
# COMPACT_ATOMS: atom_id res chain seq x y z
N MET A 1 -18.72 6.31 -34.51
CA MET A 1 -18.92 5.41 -33.35
C MET A 1 -17.74 5.68 -32.44
N ALA A 2 -17.94 6.39 -31.33
CA ALA A 2 -16.88 6.71 -30.39
C ALA A 2 -17.01 5.76 -29.19
N GLU A 3 -15.99 4.95 -28.97
CA GLU A 3 -15.88 4.08 -27.81
C GLU A 3 -15.67 4.95 -26.58
N ASN A 4 -16.75 5.15 -25.82
CA ASN A 4 -16.69 5.82 -24.53
C ASN A 4 -16.15 4.80 -23.52
N SER A 5 -14.81 4.69 -23.42
CA SER A 5 -14.18 3.92 -22.36
C SER A 5 -14.55 4.53 -21.02
N VAL A 6 -15.43 3.84 -20.30
CA VAL A 6 -15.75 4.11 -18.90
C VAL A 6 -14.45 3.96 -18.11
N GLN A 7 -13.75 5.08 -17.86
CA GLN A 7 -12.69 5.13 -16.87
C GLN A 7 -13.30 4.70 -15.53
N SER A 8 -12.93 3.51 -15.09
CA SER A 8 -13.45 2.94 -13.85
C SER A 8 -13.04 3.86 -12.68
N PRO A 9 -13.96 4.20 -11.76
CA PRO A 9 -13.69 5.11 -10.63
C PRO A 9 -12.61 4.61 -9.65
N ALA A 10 -12.07 3.39 -9.87
CA ALA A 10 -10.98 2.82 -9.10
C ALA A 10 -9.61 3.42 -9.42
N ILE A 11 -9.35 3.85 -10.68
CA ILE A 11 -8.04 4.40 -11.08
C ILE A 11 -7.79 5.76 -10.40
N SER A 12 -8.82 6.61 -10.32
CA SER A 12 -8.72 7.97 -9.77
C SER A 12 -8.38 8.04 -8.28
N GLN A 13 -8.57 6.96 -7.51
CA GLN A 13 -8.36 6.99 -6.05
C GLN A 13 -6.97 6.53 -5.64
N LEU A 14 -6.36 5.61 -6.38
CA LEU A 14 -4.96 5.27 -6.18
C LEU A 14 -4.07 6.47 -6.54
N GLU A 15 -4.44 7.25 -7.57
CA GLU A 15 -3.78 8.50 -7.94
C GLU A 15 -3.83 9.58 -6.86
N ALA A 16 -4.85 9.54 -5.99
CA ALA A 16 -4.96 10.45 -4.84
C ALA A 16 -4.01 10.04 -3.68
N LEU A 17 -3.56 8.79 -3.63
CA LEU A 17 -2.59 8.32 -2.66
C LEU A 17 -1.17 8.58 -3.19
N THR A 18 -0.45 9.51 -2.61
CA THR A 18 0.94 9.80 -2.99
C THR A 18 1.98 9.02 -2.17
N HIS A 19 1.55 8.42 -1.05
CA HIS A 19 2.43 7.68 -0.16
C HIS A 19 2.54 6.21 -0.62
N PRO A 20 3.74 5.69 -0.91
CA PRO A 20 3.91 4.36 -1.51
C PRO A 20 3.34 3.24 -0.62
N ILE A 21 3.61 3.28 0.69
CA ILE A 21 3.02 2.30 1.63
C ILE A 21 1.48 2.36 1.66
N GLU A 22 0.86 3.54 1.55
CA GLU A 22 -0.60 3.65 1.49
C GLU A 22 -1.17 3.02 0.21
N GLN A 23 -0.47 3.14 -0.92
CA GLN A 23 -0.85 2.51 -2.18
C GLN A 23 -0.83 0.97 -2.08
N ILE A 24 0.20 0.41 -1.44
CA ILE A 24 0.29 -1.03 -1.19
C ILE A 24 -0.86 -1.50 -0.29
N VAL A 25 -1.11 -0.78 0.82
CA VAL A 25 -2.21 -1.07 1.74
C VAL A 25 -3.57 -0.99 1.03
N TYR A 26 -3.74 -0.05 0.10
CA TYR A 26 -4.96 0.07 -0.70
C TYR A 26 -5.21 -1.16 -1.56
N ARG A 27 -4.17 -1.67 -2.25
CA ARG A 27 -4.26 -2.89 -3.06
C ARG A 27 -4.65 -4.10 -2.20
N ILE A 28 -4.06 -4.24 -1.01
CA ILE A 28 -4.43 -5.29 -0.05
C ILE A 28 -5.89 -5.16 0.39
N LEU A 29 -6.32 -3.96 0.81
CA LEU A 29 -7.68 -3.71 1.26
C LEU A 29 -8.75 -3.79 0.15
N LYS A 30 -8.37 -3.67 -1.12
CA LYS A 30 -9.28 -3.93 -2.24
C LYS A 30 -9.58 -5.41 -2.40
N GLN A 31 -8.64 -6.29 -2.05
CA GLN A 31 -8.83 -7.74 -2.10
C GLN A 31 -9.44 -8.29 -0.81
N ASP A 32 -9.04 -7.74 0.34
CA ASP A 32 -9.54 -8.11 1.66
C ASP A 32 -9.90 -6.86 2.48
N PRO A 33 -11.12 -6.31 2.30
CA PRO A 33 -11.56 -5.06 2.94
C PRO A 33 -11.54 -5.06 4.46
N ASP A 34 -11.60 -6.26 5.06
CA ASP A 34 -11.66 -6.46 6.52
C ASP A 34 -10.31 -6.90 7.10
N ALA A 35 -9.26 -7.02 6.28
CA ALA A 35 -7.92 -7.36 6.73
C ALA A 35 -7.49 -6.47 7.90
N ARG A 36 -7.12 -7.07 9.03
CA ARG A 36 -6.58 -6.34 10.18
C ARG A 36 -5.17 -5.82 9.88
N ALA A 37 -4.73 -4.78 10.58
CA ALA A 37 -3.42 -4.17 10.34
C ALA A 37 -2.24 -5.16 10.48
N ASP A 38 -2.30 -6.07 11.45
CA ASP A 38 -1.30 -7.15 11.63
C ASP A 38 -1.29 -8.11 10.44
N LYS A 39 -2.46 -8.44 9.89
CA LYS A 39 -2.57 -9.26 8.68
C LYS A 39 -1.94 -8.54 7.49
N ILE A 40 -2.25 -7.26 7.27
CA ILE A 40 -1.70 -6.45 6.17
C ILE A 40 -0.17 -6.37 6.28
N TRP A 41 0.35 -6.09 7.48
CA TRP A 41 1.78 -6.04 7.76
C TRP A 41 2.48 -7.35 7.41
N ASN A 42 1.92 -8.47 7.87
CA ASN A 42 2.47 -9.79 7.58
C ASN A 42 2.41 -10.14 6.08
N MET A 43 1.34 -9.75 5.37
CA MET A 43 1.25 -9.95 3.93
C MET A 43 2.35 -9.20 3.18
N MET A 44 2.57 -7.93 3.50
CA MET A 44 3.65 -7.12 2.92
C MET A 44 5.03 -7.73 3.22
N ARG A 45 5.27 -8.14 4.47
CA ARG A 45 6.54 -8.75 4.90
C ARG A 45 6.79 -10.09 4.21
N THR A 46 5.77 -10.92 4.07
CA THR A 46 5.86 -12.21 3.38
C THR A 46 6.15 -12.02 1.90
N GLU A 47 5.47 -11.09 1.24
CA GLU A 47 5.73 -10.77 -0.18
C GLU A 47 7.16 -10.28 -0.39
N PHE A 48 7.61 -9.30 0.41
CA PHE A 48 8.97 -8.76 0.35
C PHE A 48 10.04 -9.87 0.48
N ARG A 49 9.83 -10.83 1.40
CA ARG A 49 10.77 -11.94 1.65
C ARG A 49 10.77 -13.02 0.58
N GLN A 50 9.63 -13.27 -0.06
CA GLN A 50 9.52 -14.34 -1.05
C GLN A 50 10.24 -14.01 -2.36
N GLY A 51 10.50 -12.72 -2.63
CA GLY A 51 11.26 -12.28 -3.82
C GLY A 51 10.63 -12.71 -5.16
N GLY A 52 9.36 -13.15 -5.13
CA GLY A 52 8.61 -13.63 -6.28
C GLY A 52 7.85 -12.52 -7.00
N ALA A 53 6.77 -12.88 -7.68
CA ALA A 53 5.88 -11.91 -8.31
C ALA A 53 5.28 -10.99 -7.23
N ARG A 54 5.56 -9.68 -7.32
CA ARG A 54 5.00 -8.68 -6.39
C ARG A 54 3.54 -8.41 -6.75
N GLN A 55 2.63 -8.79 -5.86
CA GLN A 55 1.19 -8.59 -6.02
C GLN A 55 0.75 -7.23 -5.48
N TYR A 56 1.36 -6.77 -4.39
CA TYR A 56 0.97 -5.53 -3.71
C TYR A 56 2.00 -4.42 -3.88
N ASP A 57 3.29 -4.72 -3.69
CA ASP A 57 4.41 -3.81 -3.91
C ASP A 57 4.84 -3.79 -5.39
N VAL A 58 3.91 -3.46 -6.29
CA VAL A 58 4.09 -3.53 -7.74
C VAL A 58 5.30 -2.75 -8.24
N ASP A 59 5.55 -1.58 -7.64
CA ASP A 59 6.62 -0.65 -8.00
C ASP A 59 7.93 -0.95 -7.28
N GLY A 60 7.91 -1.94 -6.39
CA GLY A 60 9.06 -2.44 -5.69
C GLY A 60 9.70 -1.47 -4.69
N VAL A 61 8.88 -0.65 -4.02
CA VAL A 61 9.34 0.50 -3.22
C VAL A 61 9.87 0.13 -1.85
N ILE A 62 9.49 -1.04 -1.32
CA ILE A 62 9.97 -1.50 -0.02
C ILE A 62 11.42 -1.92 -0.15
N GLU A 63 12.29 -1.27 0.62
CA GLU A 63 13.72 -1.57 0.68
C GLU A 63 14.01 -2.64 1.73
N SER A 64 13.39 -2.50 2.91
CA SER A 64 13.54 -3.47 3.99
C SER A 64 12.27 -3.55 4.84
N MET A 65 12.03 -4.70 5.45
CA MET A 65 10.90 -4.89 6.35
C MET A 65 11.22 -5.91 7.44
N SER A 66 11.16 -5.47 8.70
CA SER A 66 11.41 -6.26 9.89
C SER A 66 10.10 -6.73 10.53
N ALA A 67 10.14 -7.22 11.77
CA ALA A 67 8.91 -7.46 12.52
C ALA A 67 8.24 -6.16 12.94
N ASP A 68 9.03 -5.12 13.17
CA ASP A 68 8.64 -3.92 13.87
C ASP A 68 8.61 -2.70 12.95
N ASP A 69 9.43 -2.68 11.89
CA ASP A 69 9.65 -1.52 11.03
C ASP A 69 9.61 -1.87 9.52
N ILE A 70 9.30 -0.85 8.71
CA ILE A 70 9.36 -0.90 7.25
C ILE A 70 10.12 0.33 6.73
N CYS A 71 11.08 0.09 5.83
CA CYS A 71 11.84 1.11 5.12
C CYS A 71 11.46 1.14 3.63
N TRP A 72 11.36 2.35 3.05
CA TRP A 72 11.09 2.54 1.62
C TRP A 72 11.74 3.82 1.09
N PHE A 73 12.02 3.83 -0.22
CA PHE A 73 12.49 5.02 -0.90
C PHE A 73 11.35 6.00 -1.21
N GLY A 74 11.53 7.26 -0.84
CA GLY A 74 10.61 8.35 -1.16
C GLY A 74 10.83 8.94 -2.56
N LYS A 75 10.09 10.01 -2.88
CA LYS A 75 10.24 10.73 -4.17
C LYS A 75 11.54 11.55 -4.30
N GLY A 76 12.40 11.58 -3.29
CA GLY A 76 13.73 12.20 -3.34
C GLY A 76 14.81 11.15 -3.53
N LEU A 77 15.81 11.45 -4.37
CA LEU A 77 16.90 10.55 -4.78
C LEU A 77 17.72 9.95 -3.61
N GLU A 78 17.58 10.46 -2.38
CA GLU A 78 18.28 10.00 -1.18
C GLU A 78 17.39 9.96 0.08
N THR A 79 16.07 9.94 -0.07
CA THR A 79 15.16 9.93 1.10
C THR A 79 14.71 8.52 1.43
N GLU A 80 15.47 7.84 2.27
CA GLU A 80 14.99 6.65 3.00
C GLU A 80 13.95 7.10 4.03
N ASN A 81 12.78 6.47 4.02
CA ASN A 81 11.73 6.69 5.00
C ASN A 81 11.49 5.41 5.78
N GLU A 82 11.17 5.57 7.06
CA GLU A 82 10.91 4.45 7.97
C GLU A 82 9.59 4.68 8.71
N MET A 83 8.87 3.61 9.01
CA MET A 83 7.81 3.63 10.00
C MET A 83 7.72 2.31 10.78
N GLY A 84 7.44 2.44 12.08
CA GLY A 84 7.11 1.30 12.92
C GLY A 84 5.65 0.84 12.78
N TYR A 85 5.36 -0.39 13.22
CA TYR A 85 4.05 -1.01 13.13
C TYR A 85 2.93 -0.18 13.78
N GLU A 86 3.18 0.49 14.91
CA GLU A 86 2.17 1.32 15.56
C GLU A 86 1.77 2.55 14.71
N ALA A 87 2.74 3.20 14.06
CA ALA A 87 2.48 4.30 13.14
C ALA A 87 1.72 3.81 11.90
N PHE A 88 2.15 2.67 11.35
CA PHE A 88 1.46 1.99 10.25
C PHE A 88 -0.01 1.69 10.58
N ARG A 89 -0.28 1.09 11.75
CA ARG A 89 -1.63 0.71 12.18
C ARG A 89 -2.53 1.92 12.40
N LYS A 90 -2.04 2.94 13.12
CA LYS A 90 -2.84 4.09 13.55
C LYS A 90 -3.05 5.12 12.45
N ASN A 91 -2.08 5.26 11.54
CA ASN A 91 -2.09 6.32 10.53
C ASN A 91 -2.37 5.74 9.13
N THR A 92 -1.50 4.87 8.64
CA THR A 92 -1.54 4.35 7.27
C THR A 92 -2.79 3.52 7.02
N VAL A 93 -2.99 2.43 7.78
CA VAL A 93 -4.15 1.53 7.59
C VAL A 93 -5.46 2.26 7.86
N TYR A 94 -5.51 3.10 8.89
CA TYR A 94 -6.70 3.87 9.24
C TYR A 94 -7.12 4.81 8.11
N LYS A 95 -6.17 5.59 7.56
CA LYS A 95 -6.41 6.53 6.47
C LYS A 95 -6.88 5.81 5.21
N VAL A 96 -6.18 4.76 4.80
CA VAL A 96 -6.54 4.01 3.59
C VAL A 96 -7.90 3.31 3.75
N ARG A 97 -8.21 2.76 4.92
CA ARG A 97 -9.53 2.14 5.16
C ARG A 97 -10.67 3.14 5.06
N LYS A 98 -10.49 4.37 5.53
CA LYS A 98 -11.48 5.45 5.34
C LYS A 98 -11.68 5.78 3.87
N LEU A 99 -10.63 5.75 3.06
CA LEU A 99 -10.73 5.95 1.62
C LEU A 99 -11.52 4.81 0.96
N VAL A 100 -11.17 3.56 1.25
CA VAL A 100 -11.85 2.37 0.70
C VAL A 100 -13.35 2.34 1.05
N LYS A 101 -13.72 2.66 2.31
CA LYS A 101 -15.14 2.69 2.76
C LYS A 101 -15.99 3.81 2.15
N ARG A 102 -15.36 4.85 1.60
CA ARG A 102 -16.08 5.92 0.88
C ARG A 102 -16.38 5.53 -0.58
N THR A 103 -15.93 4.36 -1.01
CA THR A 103 -16.17 3.79 -2.34
C THR A 103 -17.28 2.76 -2.25
#